data_AF-A0A089LUI2-F1
#
_entry.id   AF-A0A089LUI2-F1
#
_cell.length_a   1.000
_cell.length_b   1.000
_cell.length_c   1.000
_cell.angle_alpha   90.00
_cell.angle_beta   90.00
_cell.angle_gamma   90.00
#
_symmetry.space_group_name_H-M   'P 1'
#
loop_
_entity.id
_entity.type
_entity.pdbx_description
1 polymer ?
#
loop_
_entity_poly.entity_id
_entity_poly.type
_entity_poly.pdbx_seq_one_letter_code
_entity_poly.pdbx_strand_id
1 'polypeptide(L)'
;MSSYLETDDNTFRPQQEITRAEAMLMLLRAMELTQLNSGTASNAAVLQQFADQEDIPVWAREAAEANIQAGLINGLPGNRLAPQQSVTRAEVTTLVQRLLSKAGLI
;
A
#
# COMPACT_ATOMS: atom_id res chain seq x y z
N MET A 1 3.26 22.67 2.73
CA MET A 1 2.79 22.49 1.34
C MET A 1 2.95 21.02 0.99
N SER A 2 1.88 20.23 1.16
CA SER A 2 1.84 18.80 0.88
C SER A 2 0.92 18.59 -0.32
N SER A 3 1.51 18.52 -1.51
CA SER A 3 0.81 18.39 -2.79
C SER A 3 0.78 16.91 -3.18
N TYR A 4 0.11 16.07 -2.39
CA TYR A 4 0.16 14.63 -2.61
C TYR A 4 -1.03 14.02 -3.36
N LEU A 5 -2.15 14.71 -3.62
CA LEU A 5 -3.31 14.06 -4.24
C LEU A 5 -4.17 14.91 -5.19
N GLU A 6 -3.71 16.03 -5.72
CA GLU A 6 -4.49 16.76 -6.74
C GLU A 6 -3.74 16.83 -8.06
N THR A 7 -4.09 15.92 -8.97
CA THR A 7 -4.02 16.18 -10.41
C THR A 7 -5.38 15.83 -10.99
N ASP A 8 -6.02 16.88 -11.50
CA ASP A 8 -7.46 17.08 -11.62
C ASP A 8 -7.86 16.96 -13.10
N ASP A 9 -7.59 15.80 -13.71
CA ASP A 9 -7.83 15.58 -15.15
C ASP A 9 -8.52 14.25 -15.50
N ASN A 10 -9.13 13.58 -14.50
CA ASN A 10 -9.95 12.35 -14.61
C ASN A 10 -9.37 11.26 -15.53
N THR A 11 -8.04 11.28 -15.73
CA THR A 11 -7.34 10.43 -16.68
C THR A 11 -6.54 9.40 -15.90
N PHE A 12 -6.76 8.11 -16.21
CA PHE A 12 -5.95 7.05 -15.63
C PHE A 12 -4.55 7.05 -16.26
N ARG A 13 -3.51 7.30 -15.47
CA ARG A 13 -2.11 7.43 -15.91
C ARG A 13 -1.28 6.21 -15.47
N PRO A 14 -1.38 5.04 -16.15
CA PRO A 14 -0.80 3.78 -15.67
C PRO A 14 0.74 3.81 -15.53
N GLN A 15 1.40 4.63 -16.34
CA GLN A 15 2.86 4.79 -16.36
C GLN A 15 3.36 5.87 -15.38
N GLN A 16 2.46 6.61 -14.74
CA GLN A 16 2.86 7.57 -13.72
C GLN A 16 3.42 6.81 -12.51
N GLU A 17 4.60 7.24 -12.08
CA GLU A 17 5.21 6.74 -10.86
C GLU A 17 4.56 7.35 -9.63
N ILE A 18 4.53 6.54 -8.58
CA ILE A 18 4.09 6.85 -7.24
C ILE A 18 5.06 6.18 -6.27
N THR A 19 5.10 6.65 -5.03
CA THR A 19 5.85 5.98 -3.97
C THR A 19 5.17 4.68 -3.54
N ARG A 20 5.96 3.75 -3.00
CA ARG A 20 5.41 2.53 -2.37
C ARG A 20 4.47 2.84 -1.20
N ALA A 21 4.69 3.94 -0.48
CA ALA A 21 3.78 4.42 0.56
C ALA A 21 2.41 4.85 -0.02
N GLU A 22 2.38 5.54 -1.17
CA GLU A 22 1.13 5.85 -1.87
C GLU A 22 0.45 4.60 -2.41
N ALA A 23 1.23 3.62 -2.91
CA ALA A 23 0.72 2.32 -3.32
C ALA A 23 0.02 1.58 -2.15
N MET A 24 0.64 1.58 -0.96
CA MET A 24 0.03 1.03 0.26
C MET A 24 -1.30 1.71 0.56
N LEU A 25 -1.36 3.04 0.48
CA LEU A 25 -2.58 3.79 0.76
C LEU A 25 -3.71 3.46 -0.22
N MET A 26 -3.40 3.29 -1.51
CA MET A 26 -4.39 2.85 -2.50
C MET A 26 -4.91 1.45 -2.20
N LEU A 27 -4.04 0.53 -1.78
CA LEU A 27 -4.46 -0.81 -1.41
C LEU A 27 -5.31 -0.80 -0.14
N LEU A 28 -4.98 0.00 0.87
CA LEU A 28 -5.81 0.16 2.07
C LEU A 28 -7.24 0.56 1.69
N ARG A 29 -7.39 1.58 0.84
CA ARG A 29 -8.70 2.02 0.33
C ARG A 29 -9.41 0.92 -0.47
N ALA A 30 -8.69 0.19 -1.30
CA ALA A 30 -9.26 -0.92 -2.05
C ALA A 30 -9.75 -2.04 -1.12
N MET A 31 -8.99 -2.36 -0.06
CA MET A 31 -9.36 -3.38 0.91
C MET A 31 -10.59 -2.98 1.73
N GLU A 32 -10.77 -1.70 2.04
CA GLU A 32 -12.00 -1.16 2.65
C GLU A 32 -13.21 -1.37 1.74
N LEU A 33 -13.06 -1.08 0.44
CA LEU A 33 -14.11 -1.26 -0.56
C LEU A 33 -14.49 -2.74 -0.75
N THR A 34 -13.52 -3.65 -0.64
CA THR A 34 -13.76 -5.09 -0.79
C THR A 34 -14.05 -5.79 0.53
N GLN A 35 -14.15 -5.05 1.65
CA GLN A 35 -14.35 -5.59 3.01
C GLN A 35 -13.28 -6.62 3.44
N LEU A 36 -12.09 -6.58 2.81
CA LEU A 36 -10.98 -7.47 3.17
C LEU A 36 -10.39 -7.10 4.55
N ASN A 37 -10.65 -5.87 5.02
CA ASN A 37 -10.17 -5.32 6.28
C ASN A 37 -11.16 -5.39 7.44
N SER A 38 -12.32 -6.03 7.25
CA SER A 38 -13.34 -6.12 8.29
C SER A 38 -12.89 -7.03 9.44
N GLY A 39 -12.08 -6.49 10.35
CA GLY A 39 -11.69 -7.15 11.60
C GLY A 39 -10.19 -7.27 11.89
N THR A 40 -9.29 -6.79 11.03
CA THR A 40 -7.84 -6.79 11.33
C THR A 40 -7.50 -5.64 12.27
N ALA A 41 -7.22 -5.95 13.54
CA ALA A 41 -6.72 -4.97 14.49
C ALA A 41 -5.33 -4.47 14.05
N SER A 42 -5.13 -3.15 14.07
CA SER A 42 -3.79 -2.56 13.87
C SER A 42 -2.81 -3.20 14.85
N ASN A 43 -1.66 -3.60 14.32
CA ASN A 43 -0.58 -4.21 15.09
C ASN A 43 0.72 -3.53 14.70
N ALA A 44 1.05 -2.47 15.43
CA ALA A 44 2.26 -1.69 15.22
C ALA A 44 3.56 -2.52 15.31
N ALA A 45 3.54 -3.67 16.02
CA ALA A 45 4.70 -4.55 16.09
C ALA A 45 5.08 -5.15 14.73
N VAL A 46 4.14 -5.20 13.78
CA VAL A 46 4.39 -5.69 12.41
C VAL A 46 5.40 -4.81 11.69
N LEU A 47 5.44 -3.49 11.95
CA LEU A 47 6.41 -2.61 11.29
C LEU A 47 7.81 -2.74 11.89
N GLN A 48 7.94 -3.16 13.16
CA GLN A 48 9.22 -3.24 13.87
C GLN A 48 10.21 -4.25 13.26
N GLN A 49 9.71 -5.20 12.46
CA GLN A 49 10.56 -6.17 11.75
C GLN A 49 11.33 -5.55 10.57
N PHE A 50 10.95 -4.34 10.12
CA PHE A 50 11.56 -3.69 8.98
C PHE A 50 12.63 -2.68 9.41
N ALA A 51 13.79 -2.76 8.77
CA ALA A 51 14.96 -1.93 9.07
C ALA A 51 14.74 -0.44 8.75
N ASP A 52 13.83 -0.13 7.83
CA ASP A 52 13.46 1.22 7.40
C ASP A 52 12.08 1.65 7.92
N GLN A 53 11.62 1.08 9.04
CA GLN A 53 10.31 1.42 9.61
C GLN A 53 10.19 2.90 9.99
N GLU A 54 11.30 3.56 10.31
CA GLU A 54 11.33 4.99 10.62
C GLU A 54 11.11 5.86 9.37
N ASP A 55 11.45 5.35 8.18
CA ASP A 55 11.26 6.04 6.90
C ASP A 55 9.80 6.02 6.42
N ILE A 56 8.93 5.25 7.10
CA ILE A 56 7.50 5.15 6.79
C ILE A 56 6.81 6.43 7.31
N PRO A 57 6.24 7.26 6.43
CA PRO A 57 5.51 8.44 6.85
C PRO A 57 4.33 8.06 7.75
N VAL A 58 4.01 8.90 8.74
CA VAL A 58 2.91 8.63 9.70
C VAL A 58 1.60 8.30 8.98
N TRP A 59 1.27 9.02 7.90
CA TRP A 59 0.06 8.81 7.11
C TRP A 59 0.02 7.45 6.36
N ALA A 60 1.16 6.79 6.20
CA ALA A 60 1.28 5.52 5.50
C ALA A 60 1.37 4.32 6.46
N ARG A 61 1.52 4.54 7.77
CA ARG A 61 1.76 3.46 8.74
C ARG A 61 0.61 2.47 8.83
N GLU A 62 -0.61 2.97 8.97
CA GLU A 62 -1.82 2.13 8.99
C GLU A 62 -1.94 1.31 7.71
N ALA A 63 -1.73 1.96 6.56
CA ALA A 63 -1.76 1.29 5.27
C ALA A 63 -0.67 0.20 5.19
N ALA A 64 0.56 0.49 5.62
CA ALA A 64 1.63 -0.50 5.63
C ALA A 64 1.27 -1.71 6.51
N GLU A 65 0.79 -1.48 7.73
CA GLU A 65 0.37 -2.53 8.66
C GLU A 65 -0.71 -3.42 8.05
N ALA A 66 -1.81 -2.82 7.57
CA ALA A 66 -2.92 -3.56 6.98
C ALA A 66 -2.49 -4.40 5.77
N ASN A 67 -1.69 -3.80 4.87
CA ASN A 67 -1.20 -4.48 3.68
C ASN A 67 -0.29 -5.67 3.99
N ILE A 68 0.57 -5.55 5.01
CA ILE A 68 1.46 -6.64 5.44
C ILE A 68 0.65 -7.75 6.11
N GLN A 69 -0.27 -7.39 7.01
CA GLN A 69 -1.14 -8.37 7.68
C GLN A 69 -2.01 -9.15 6.69
N ALA A 70 -2.53 -8.49 5.65
CA ALA A 70 -3.29 -9.15 4.59
C ALA A 70 -2.41 -9.98 3.62
N GLY A 71 -1.08 -9.88 3.74
CA GLY A 71 -0.13 -10.52 2.83
C GLY A 71 -0.21 -9.98 1.40
N LEU A 72 -0.61 -8.71 1.25
CA LEU A 72 -0.65 -8.02 -0.05
C LEU A 72 0.73 -7.46 -0.41
N ILE A 73 1.41 -6.89 0.58
CA ILE A 73 2.78 -6.37 0.45
C ILE A 73 3.72 -7.19 1.33
N ASN A 74 4.87 -7.54 0.75
CA ASN A 74 5.99 -8.16 1.44
C ASN A 74 7.18 -7.20 1.47
N GLY A 75 8.08 -7.45 2.42
CA GLY A 75 9.39 -6.80 2.46
C GLY A 75 10.26 -7.11 1.26
N LEU A 76 11.18 -6.20 0.98
CA LEU A 76 12.29 -6.33 0.05
C LEU A 76 13.53 -6.90 0.78
N PRO A 77 14.56 -7.34 0.03
CA PRO A 77 15.82 -7.78 0.62
C PRO A 77 16.40 -6.77 1.63
N GLY A 78 16.94 -7.31 2.72
CA GLY A 78 17.42 -6.52 3.85
C GLY A 78 16.32 -6.12 4.85
N ASN A 79 15.18 -6.82 4.85
CA ASN A 79 14.01 -6.53 5.69
C ASN A 79 13.55 -5.08 5.55
N ARG A 80 13.33 -4.61 4.32
CA ARG A 80 12.92 -3.22 4.06
C ARG A 80 11.56 -3.13 3.40
N LEU A 81 10.80 -2.08 3.66
CA LEU A 81 9.58 -1.76 2.92
C LEU A 81 9.81 -0.79 1.76
N ALA A 82 10.90 -0.01 1.83
CA ALA A 82 11.29 1.05 0.92
C ALA A 82 10.13 2.02 0.60
N PRO A 83 9.53 2.69 1.62
CA PRO A 83 8.30 3.47 1.44
C PRO A 83 8.42 4.59 0.40
N GLN A 84 9.63 5.12 0.19
CA GLN A 84 9.92 6.23 -0.73
C GLN A 84 10.33 5.76 -2.14
N GLN A 85 10.56 4.46 -2.35
CA GLN A 85 10.92 3.95 -3.67
C GLN A 85 9.73 4.08 -4.64
N SER A 86 10.01 4.53 -5.87
CA SER A 86 9.02 4.62 -6.94
C SER A 86 8.53 3.25 -7.42
N VAL A 87 7.25 3.17 -7.74
CA VAL A 87 6.57 2.09 -8.47
C VAL A 87 5.58 2.71 -9.45
N THR A 88 5.30 2.02 -10.55
CA THR A 88 4.27 2.44 -11.50
C THR A 88 2.87 2.03 -11.03
N ARG A 89 1.85 2.78 -11.42
CA ARG A 89 0.45 2.41 -11.14
C ARG A 89 0.06 1.07 -11.79
N ALA A 90 0.67 0.74 -12.92
CA ALA A 90 0.53 -0.57 -13.55
C ALA A 90 1.06 -1.71 -12.67
N GLU A 91 2.23 -1.55 -12.03
CA GLU A 91 2.75 -2.55 -11.09
C GLU A 91 1.83 -2.73 -9.88
N VAL A 92 1.28 -1.64 -9.34
CA VAL A 92 0.29 -1.70 -8.25
C VAL A 92 -1.00 -2.43 -8.65
N THR A 93 -1.36 -2.43 -9.94
CA THR A 93 -2.54 -3.16 -10.43
C THR A 93 -2.43 -4.67 -10.16
N THR A 94 -1.23 -5.23 -10.18
CA THR A 94 -1.00 -6.65 -9.82
C THR A 94 -1.34 -6.92 -8.35
N LEU A 95 -1.07 -5.96 -7.47
CA LEU A 95 -1.42 -6.05 -6.05
C LEU A 95 -2.94 -5.94 -5.84
N VAL A 96 -3.60 -5.06 -6.61
CA VAL A 96 -5.07 -4.95 -6.61
C VAL A 96 -5.71 -6.25 -7.13
N GLN A 97 -5.17 -6.87 -8.17
CA GLN A 97 -5.66 -8.15 -8.66
C GLN A 97 -5.56 -9.23 -7.56
N ARG A 98 -4.42 -9.32 -6.87
CA ARG A 98 -4.24 -10.24 -5.73
C ARG A 98 -5.25 -9.97 -4.61
N LEU A 99 -5.51 -8.71 -4.32
CA LEU A 99 -6.51 -8.29 -3.34
C LEU A 99 -7.91 -8.78 -3.75
N LEU A 100 -8.33 -8.56 -5.00
CA LEU A 100 -9.64 -8.99 -5.50
C LEU A 100 -9.80 -10.51 -5.43
N SER A 101 -8.77 -11.28 -5.80
CA SER A 101 -8.77 -12.74 -5.64
C SER A 101 -8.87 -13.16 -4.17
N LYS A 102 -8.14 -12.50 -3.26
CA LYS A 102 -8.24 -12.76 -1.81
C LYS A 102 -9.62 -12.43 -1.24
N ALA A 103 -10.28 -11.42 -1.79
CA ALA A 103 -11.65 -11.04 -1.42
C ALA A 103 -12.72 -11.95 -2.07
N GLY A 104 -12.34 -12.91 -2.93
CA GLY A 104 -13.28 -13.80 -3.63
C GLY A 104 -14.13 -13.09 -4.69
N LEU A 105 -13.67 -11.95 -5.21
CA LEU A 105 -14.38 -11.16 -6.21
C LEU A 105 -14.04 -11.55 -7.65
N ILE A 106 -12.94 -12.29 -7.85
CA ILE A 106 -12.47 -12.86 -9.12
C ILE A 106 -11.77 -14.20 -8.90
#